data_AF-A0A4R2JEQ5-F1
#
_entry.id   AF-A0A4R2JEQ5-F1
#
_cell.length_a   1.000
_cell.length_b   1.000
_cell.length_c   1.000
_cell.angle_alpha   90.00
_cell.angle_beta   90.00
_cell.angle_gamma   90.00
#
_symmetry.space_group_name_H-M   'P 1'
#
loop_
_entity.id
_entity.type
_entity.pdbx_description
1 polymer ?
#
loop_
_entity_poly.entity_id
_entity_poly.type
_entity_poly.pdbx_seq_one_letter_code
_entity_poly.pdbx_strand_id
1 'polypeptide(L)'
;MTDRKKLKKLVRDRMAVTGESYTTARMHVLAGRPTTLPAGLVPGYRTFGARKHRESSLVAHALAAQGVAYSEAMIAGLAGGIGFMYAVFEYKDMPPLLTVVAQHHPAPWAMEALTRLNVSVVEKHSGKPRPLPADRPVLATVDRSRLPWHGLEPGFGMDPYVVAVAGIDGDTVYVDDSGLYALSVEDFNGAWSAYRKGRHHALVIGEAGQVDLPRAIRSAIEMTVDHLTGPVLGNSFDVNFGFSGMAKFAAQLRDTRKKDGWAKRFGAPVPFAHGMRRIYECLELEYTAPGATRPVYADFLAEAAPLLGDHLTDAAALFRESGARWSALAALALNSVSELPYADLAEERLALMFSRGREAEPEIRELTQRLDALAAESPHPADPDLFAGMADVVDECLALEQEAVTLLATRGR
;
A
#
# COMPACT_ATOMS: atom_id res chain seq x y z
N MET A 1 17.65 -22.34 -4.77
CA MET A 1 16.49 -22.74 -5.61
C MET A 1 15.46 -23.61 -4.85
N THR A 2 15.88 -24.35 -3.82
CA THR A 2 15.04 -25.24 -2.98
C THR A 2 14.08 -24.51 -2.04
N ASP A 3 14.48 -23.39 -1.43
CA ASP A 3 13.64 -22.70 -0.44
C ASP A 3 12.48 -21.91 -1.08
N ARG A 4 12.69 -21.33 -2.26
CA ARG A 4 11.64 -20.67 -3.06
C ARG A 4 10.57 -21.67 -3.52
N LYS A 5 10.95 -22.90 -3.88
CA LYS A 5 10.00 -23.98 -4.24
C LYS A 5 9.20 -24.44 -3.02
N LYS A 6 9.83 -24.55 -1.85
CA LYS A 6 9.15 -24.86 -0.59
C LYS A 6 8.16 -23.77 -0.19
N LEU A 7 8.54 -22.49 -0.26
CA LEU A 7 7.66 -21.36 0.04
C LEU A 7 6.44 -21.35 -0.89
N LYS A 8 6.63 -21.44 -2.21
CA LYS A 8 5.51 -21.50 -3.17
C LYS A 8 4.54 -22.64 -2.87
N LYS A 9 5.06 -23.81 -2.46
CA LYS A 9 4.23 -24.94 -2.05
C LYS A 9 3.40 -24.60 -0.81
N LEU A 10 4.03 -24.11 0.26
CA LEU A 10 3.34 -23.73 1.50
C LEU A 10 2.24 -22.68 1.28
N VAL A 11 2.49 -21.70 0.41
CA VAL A 11 1.50 -20.68 0.05
C VAL A 11 0.31 -21.31 -0.69
N ARG A 12 0.56 -22.15 -1.70
CA ARG A 12 -0.50 -22.83 -2.45
C ARG A 12 -1.31 -23.79 -1.57
N ASP A 13 -0.64 -24.54 -0.70
CA ASP A 13 -1.30 -25.44 0.26
C ASP A 13 -2.24 -24.65 1.17
N ARG A 14 -1.81 -23.48 1.66
CA ARG A 14 -2.67 -22.58 2.45
C ARG A 14 -3.84 -22.04 1.64
N MET A 15 -3.61 -21.50 0.43
CA MET A 15 -4.68 -21.01 -0.44
C MET A 15 -5.76 -22.08 -0.67
N ALA A 16 -5.36 -23.32 -0.92
CA ALA A 16 -6.29 -24.43 -1.12
C ALA A 16 -7.14 -24.74 0.12
N VAL A 17 -6.59 -24.54 1.32
CA VAL A 17 -7.29 -24.76 2.59
C VAL A 17 -8.18 -23.58 2.99
N THR A 18 -7.72 -22.35 2.75
CA THR A 18 -8.36 -21.14 3.31
C THR A 18 -9.17 -20.34 2.30
N GLY A 19 -9.00 -20.59 0.99
CA GLY A 19 -9.57 -19.75 -0.07
C GLY A 19 -8.94 -18.36 -0.17
N GLU A 20 -7.84 -18.09 0.57
CA GLU A 20 -7.16 -16.80 0.54
C GLU A 20 -6.51 -16.52 -0.83
N SER A 21 -6.38 -15.24 -1.18
CA SER A 21 -5.53 -14.82 -2.31
C SER A 21 -4.07 -15.25 -2.08
N TYR A 22 -3.30 -15.36 -3.17
CA TYR A 22 -1.89 -15.74 -3.09
C TYR A 22 -1.10 -14.81 -2.16
N THR A 23 -1.35 -13.50 -2.24
CA THR A 23 -0.65 -12.50 -1.42
C THR A 23 -0.97 -12.68 0.06
N THR A 24 -2.25 -12.81 0.42
CA THR A 24 -2.70 -13.04 1.79
C THR A 24 -2.11 -14.32 2.37
N ALA A 25 -2.18 -15.42 1.62
CA ALA A 25 -1.59 -16.67 2.03
C ALA A 25 -0.07 -16.57 2.21
N ARG A 26 0.62 -15.85 1.31
CA ARG A 26 2.06 -15.60 1.41
C ARG A 26 2.43 -14.79 2.64
N MET A 27 1.68 -13.72 2.97
CA MET A 27 1.91 -12.95 4.19
C MET A 27 1.79 -13.83 5.43
N HIS A 28 0.73 -14.64 5.53
CA HIS A 28 0.52 -15.54 6.66
C HIS A 28 1.61 -16.61 6.78
N VAL A 29 2.13 -17.13 5.67
CA VAL A 29 3.24 -18.11 5.69
C VAL A 29 4.56 -17.46 6.11
N LEU A 30 4.78 -16.18 5.77
CA LEU A 30 6.01 -15.44 6.08
C LEU A 30 5.98 -14.78 7.46
N ALA A 31 4.81 -14.62 8.08
CA ALA A 31 4.67 -14.01 9.40
C ALA A 31 5.39 -14.84 10.48
N GLY A 32 6.62 -14.44 10.81
CA GLY A 32 7.38 -14.96 11.94
C GLY A 32 7.13 -14.12 13.18
N ARG A 33 6.93 -14.77 14.34
CA ARG A 33 6.97 -14.07 15.64
C ARG A 33 8.33 -14.28 16.29
N PRO A 34 9.01 -13.23 16.76
CA PRO A 34 10.20 -13.41 17.57
C PRO A 34 9.85 -14.20 18.83
N THR A 35 10.61 -15.26 19.11
CA THR A 35 10.41 -16.14 20.27
C THR A 35 10.89 -15.52 21.58
N THR A 36 11.79 -14.53 21.49
CA THR A 36 12.33 -13.74 22.60
C THR A 36 12.34 -12.27 22.20
N LEU A 37 11.85 -11.41 23.08
CA LEU A 37 11.85 -9.96 22.86
C LEU A 37 13.23 -9.37 23.23
N PRO A 38 13.80 -8.46 22.41
CA PRO A 38 15.02 -7.75 22.76
C PRO A 38 14.86 -6.86 24.00
N ALA A 39 15.98 -6.56 24.67
CA ALA A 39 16.05 -5.49 25.64
C ALA A 39 15.93 -4.11 24.94
N GLY A 40 15.49 -3.09 25.68
CA GLY A 40 15.38 -1.71 25.17
C GLY A 40 14.22 -1.44 24.20
N LEU A 41 13.29 -2.38 24.06
CA LEU A 41 11.96 -2.07 23.51
C LEU A 41 11.23 -1.06 24.41
N VAL A 42 10.42 -0.20 23.79
CA VAL A 42 9.46 0.65 24.49
C VAL A 42 8.59 -0.23 25.39
N PRO A 43 8.36 0.15 26.67
CA PRO A 43 7.51 -0.62 27.57
C PRO A 43 6.15 -0.96 26.93
N GLY A 44 5.77 -2.23 26.97
CA GLY A 44 4.51 -2.72 26.41
C GLY A 44 4.53 -3.05 24.91
N TYR A 45 5.55 -2.66 24.15
CA TYR A 45 5.64 -2.96 22.72
C TYR A 45 6.01 -4.44 22.50
N ARG A 46 5.04 -5.24 22.05
CA ARG A 46 5.17 -6.72 22.01
C ARG A 46 4.73 -7.39 20.71
N THR A 47 4.19 -6.62 19.77
CA THR A 47 3.68 -7.14 18.50
C THR A 47 4.39 -6.40 17.38
N PHE A 48 4.69 -7.13 16.29
CA PHE A 48 5.46 -6.63 15.16
C PHE A 48 4.94 -7.26 13.88
N GLY A 49 5.18 -6.59 12.76
CA GLY A 49 4.79 -7.05 11.44
C GLY A 49 3.28 -6.93 11.18
N ALA A 50 2.94 -6.58 9.95
CA ALA A 50 1.56 -6.47 9.52
C ALA A 50 0.89 -7.83 9.36
N ARG A 51 -0.38 -7.98 9.79
CA ARG A 51 -1.17 -9.17 9.44
C ARG A 51 -2.07 -8.94 8.22
N LYS A 52 -2.65 -7.74 8.11
CA LYS A 52 -3.54 -7.38 6.99
C LYS A 52 -3.08 -6.10 6.31
N HIS A 53 -2.92 -5.03 7.08
CA HIS A 53 -2.58 -3.72 6.53
C HIS A 53 -1.46 -3.08 7.36
N ARG A 54 -0.42 -2.63 6.66
CA ARG A 54 0.87 -2.33 7.27
C ARG A 54 0.81 -1.08 8.14
N GLU A 55 0.38 0.04 7.58
CA GLU A 55 0.34 1.32 8.27
C GLU A 55 -0.58 1.27 9.50
N SER A 56 -1.71 0.55 9.40
CA SER A 56 -2.59 0.34 10.56
C SER A 56 -1.96 -0.53 11.63
N SER A 57 -1.14 -1.52 11.25
CA SER A 57 -0.45 -2.38 12.22
C SER A 57 0.55 -1.57 13.04
N LEU A 58 1.33 -0.71 12.39
CA LEU A 58 2.29 0.17 13.08
C LEU A 58 1.60 1.04 14.14
N VAL A 59 0.47 1.65 13.78
CA VAL A 59 -0.33 2.47 14.70
C VAL A 59 -0.95 1.60 15.80
N ALA A 60 -1.54 0.45 15.46
CA ALA A 60 -2.14 -0.46 16.43
C ALA A 60 -1.12 -0.98 17.46
N HIS A 61 0.10 -1.34 17.03
CA HIS A 61 1.17 -1.79 17.91
C HIS A 61 1.65 -0.65 18.82
N ALA A 62 1.80 0.56 18.28
CA ALA A 62 2.16 1.74 19.06
C ALA A 62 1.13 2.06 20.17
N LEU A 63 -0.17 1.98 19.85
CA LEU A 63 -1.23 2.18 20.85
C LEU A 63 -1.30 1.04 21.87
N ALA A 64 -1.13 -0.21 21.41
CA ALA A 64 -1.14 -1.37 22.29
C ALA A 64 0.01 -1.33 23.31
N ALA A 65 1.16 -0.77 22.95
CA ALA A 65 2.27 -0.54 23.88
C ALA A 65 1.88 0.36 25.07
N GLN A 66 0.87 1.22 24.89
CA GLN A 66 0.34 2.11 25.92
C GLN A 66 -0.93 1.57 26.58
N GLY A 67 -1.28 0.30 26.35
CA GLY A 67 -2.46 -0.34 26.93
C GLY A 67 -3.76 -0.09 26.18
N VAL A 68 -3.72 0.51 24.99
CA VAL A 68 -4.90 0.78 24.16
C VAL A 68 -4.91 -0.14 22.94
N ALA A 69 -5.82 -1.10 22.92
CA ALA A 69 -5.90 -2.09 21.86
C ALA A 69 -7.05 -1.77 20.90
N TYR A 70 -6.71 -1.53 19.63
CA TYR A 70 -7.64 -1.54 18.50
C TYR A 70 -7.18 -2.56 17.48
N SER A 71 -8.12 -3.13 16.72
CA SER A 71 -7.79 -3.99 15.59
C SER A 71 -7.12 -3.18 14.47
N GLU A 72 -6.35 -3.86 13.60
CA GLU A 72 -5.80 -3.24 12.39
C GLU A 72 -6.92 -2.65 11.52
N ALA A 73 -8.06 -3.33 11.43
CA ALA A 73 -9.20 -2.88 10.65
C ALA A 73 -9.79 -1.58 11.23
N MET A 74 -10.03 -1.52 12.54
CA MET A 74 -10.53 -0.32 13.21
C MET A 74 -9.62 0.88 12.97
N ILE A 75 -8.30 0.71 13.15
CA ILE A 75 -7.33 1.76 12.85
C ILE A 75 -7.39 2.17 11.38
N ALA A 76 -7.46 1.20 10.46
CA ALA A 76 -7.50 1.50 9.02
C ALA A 76 -8.76 2.26 8.61
N GLY A 77 -9.92 1.89 9.13
CA GLY A 77 -11.17 2.61 8.93
C GLY A 77 -11.11 4.03 9.47
N LEU A 78 -10.65 4.21 10.72
CA LEU A 78 -10.50 5.53 11.34
C LEU A 78 -9.48 6.44 10.64
N ALA A 79 -8.51 5.86 9.91
CA ALA A 79 -7.58 6.61 9.08
C ALA A 79 -8.17 7.10 7.75
N GLY A 80 -9.46 6.83 7.48
CA GLY A 80 -10.16 7.15 6.23
C GLY A 80 -10.44 5.95 5.34
N GLY A 81 -9.96 4.75 5.71
CA GLY A 81 -10.31 3.50 5.04
C GLY A 81 -9.80 3.39 3.60
N ILE A 82 -10.72 3.03 2.71
CA ILE A 82 -10.44 2.86 1.28
C ILE A 82 -10.45 4.19 0.53
N GLY A 83 -9.76 4.18 -0.60
CA GLY A 83 -9.80 5.24 -1.58
C GLY A 83 -9.54 4.68 -2.97
N PHE A 84 -9.48 5.56 -3.95
CA PHE A 84 -8.98 5.21 -5.27
C PHE A 84 -8.30 6.43 -5.88
N MET A 85 -7.08 6.28 -6.38
CA MET A 85 -6.42 7.23 -7.27
C MET A 85 -5.80 6.44 -8.40
N TYR A 86 -6.02 6.85 -9.64
CA TYR A 86 -5.40 6.24 -10.82
C TYR A 86 -4.69 7.30 -11.66
N ALA A 87 -3.39 7.10 -11.88
CA ALA A 87 -2.58 7.97 -12.72
C ALA A 87 -1.57 7.17 -13.54
N VAL A 88 -1.31 7.64 -14.75
CA VAL A 88 -0.22 7.17 -15.60
C VAL A 88 0.66 8.37 -15.97
N PHE A 89 1.92 8.34 -15.57
CA PHE A 89 2.90 9.38 -15.89
C PHE A 89 3.83 8.92 -17.01
N GLU A 90 4.01 9.75 -18.02
CA GLU A 90 4.81 9.44 -19.20
C GLU A 90 6.04 10.35 -19.24
N TYR A 91 7.22 9.75 -19.22
CA TYR A 91 8.50 10.45 -19.30
C TYR A 91 9.29 9.92 -20.50
N LYS A 92 10.15 10.77 -21.06
CA LYS A 92 11.02 10.36 -22.16
C LYS A 92 11.91 9.20 -21.71
N ASP A 93 12.05 8.19 -22.57
CA ASP A 93 12.91 7.02 -22.37
C ASP A 93 12.50 6.14 -21.16
N MET A 94 11.27 6.29 -20.65
CA MET A 94 10.67 5.44 -19.61
C MET A 94 9.40 4.75 -20.10
N PRO A 95 9.11 3.52 -19.63
CA PRO A 95 7.76 2.98 -19.74
C PRO A 95 6.78 3.90 -18.99
N PRO A 96 5.51 3.97 -19.41
CA PRO A 96 4.51 4.70 -18.66
C PRO A 96 4.44 4.20 -17.22
N LEU A 97 4.50 5.12 -16.26
CA LEU A 97 4.51 4.82 -14.84
C LEU A 97 3.07 4.81 -14.32
N LEU A 98 2.54 3.61 -14.15
CA LEU A 98 1.24 3.38 -13.55
C LEU A 98 1.32 3.45 -12.02
N THR A 99 0.43 4.25 -11.43
CA THR A 99 0.15 4.26 -10.00
C THR A 99 -1.35 4.12 -9.78
N VAL A 100 -1.71 3.13 -8.97
CA VAL A 100 -3.01 3.07 -8.31
C VAL A 100 -2.78 3.20 -6.80
N VAL A 101 -3.58 4.01 -6.12
CA VAL A 101 -3.62 4.07 -4.65
C VAL A 101 -5.03 3.67 -4.24
N ALA A 102 -5.16 2.54 -3.55
CA ALA A 102 -6.46 1.95 -3.22
C ALA A 102 -6.88 2.17 -1.76
N GLN A 103 -6.16 3.02 -1.04
CA GLN A 103 -6.48 3.46 0.32
C GLN A 103 -6.65 4.97 0.39
N HIS A 104 -7.07 5.48 1.54
CA HIS A 104 -7.20 6.90 1.78
C HIS A 104 -5.87 7.67 1.52
N HIS A 105 -5.95 8.69 0.65
CA HIS A 105 -4.85 9.54 0.19
C HIS A 105 -5.45 10.84 -0.38
N PRO A 106 -4.80 12.03 -0.25
CA PRO A 106 -3.43 12.29 0.19
C PRO A 106 -3.25 12.66 1.67
N ALA A 107 -4.33 12.69 2.45
CA ALA A 107 -4.26 13.14 3.84
C ALA A 107 -3.25 12.31 4.66
N PRO A 108 -2.61 12.88 5.71
CA PRO A 108 -1.63 12.16 6.52
C PRO A 108 -2.28 11.00 7.29
N TRP A 109 -2.28 9.83 6.66
CA TRP A 109 -3.05 8.65 7.05
C TRP A 109 -2.97 8.29 8.56
N ALA A 110 -1.75 8.24 9.12
CA ALA A 110 -1.57 7.90 10.54
C ALA A 110 -2.12 8.99 11.47
N MET A 111 -1.97 10.27 11.11
CA MET A 111 -2.47 11.39 11.91
C MET A 111 -4.00 11.42 11.94
N GLU A 112 -4.66 11.05 10.84
CA GLU A 112 -6.12 10.94 10.76
C GLU A 112 -6.68 9.95 11.78
N ALA A 113 -6.09 8.76 11.87
CA ALA A 113 -6.49 7.77 12.88
C ALA A 113 -6.20 8.25 14.31
N LEU A 114 -5.00 8.77 14.56
CA LEU A 114 -4.58 9.22 15.90
C LEU A 114 -5.46 10.37 16.41
N THR A 115 -5.83 11.30 15.53
CA THR A 115 -6.69 12.43 15.86
C THR A 115 -8.12 11.98 16.20
N ARG A 116 -8.71 11.07 15.41
CA ARG A 116 -10.03 10.50 15.71
C ARG A 116 -10.05 9.69 17.01
N LEU A 117 -8.93 9.07 17.34
CA LEU A 117 -8.72 8.34 18.59
C LEU A 117 -8.31 9.24 19.76
N ASN A 118 -8.31 10.57 19.59
CA ASN A 118 -7.93 11.53 20.61
C ASN A 118 -6.57 11.20 21.26
N VAL A 119 -5.62 10.73 20.45
CA VAL A 119 -4.27 10.41 20.89
C VAL A 119 -3.42 11.67 20.79
N SER A 120 -2.75 12.04 21.87
CA SER A 120 -1.80 13.14 21.84
C SER A 120 -0.59 12.77 20.98
N VAL A 121 -0.23 13.64 20.04
CA VAL A 121 0.91 13.41 19.14
C VAL A 121 1.82 14.63 19.16
N VAL A 122 3.12 14.41 19.35
CA VAL A 122 4.12 15.46 19.12
C VAL A 122 4.74 15.22 17.74
N GLU A 123 4.28 16.00 16.77
CA GLU A 123 4.87 16.02 15.43
C GLU A 123 6.21 16.77 15.47
N LYS A 124 7.24 16.14 14.91
CA LYS A 124 8.61 16.66 14.87
C LYS A 124 9.08 16.80 13.43
N HIS A 125 9.78 17.91 13.18
CA HIS A 125 10.54 18.18 11.96
C HIS A 125 11.89 18.79 12.36
N SER A 126 12.97 18.40 11.68
CA SER A 126 14.31 18.95 11.92
C SER A 126 15.19 18.92 10.66
N GLY A 127 16.14 19.85 10.59
CA GLY A 127 17.14 19.87 9.50
C GLY A 127 18.21 18.77 9.61
N LYS A 128 18.30 18.10 10.77
CA LYS A 128 19.24 16.99 11.04
C LYS A 128 18.58 15.96 11.96
N PRO A 129 19.05 14.70 11.98
CA PRO A 129 18.53 13.70 12.91
C PRO A 129 18.66 14.19 14.35
N ARG A 130 17.61 13.98 15.15
CA ARG A 130 17.58 14.29 16.57
C ARG A 130 17.31 13.01 17.36
N PRO A 131 17.84 12.88 18.59
CA PRO A 131 17.51 11.75 19.44
C PRO A 131 15.99 11.56 19.55
N LEU A 132 15.56 10.34 19.28
CA LEU A 132 14.18 9.91 19.49
C LEU A 132 13.99 9.48 20.95
N PRO A 133 12.78 9.68 21.52
CA PRO A 133 12.50 9.21 22.88
C PRO A 133 12.49 7.67 22.93
N ALA A 134 13.10 7.11 23.97
CA ALA A 134 13.16 5.65 24.18
C ALA A 134 11.96 5.11 25.00
N ASP A 135 11.17 5.99 25.62
CA ASP A 135 10.07 5.64 26.52
C ASP A 135 8.72 5.50 25.80
N ARG A 136 8.65 5.78 24.50
CA ARG A 136 7.41 5.84 23.74
C ARG A 136 7.62 5.50 22.26
N PRO A 137 6.62 4.93 21.57
CA PRO A 137 6.74 4.61 20.16
C PRO A 137 6.81 5.88 19.30
N VAL A 138 7.53 5.80 18.19
CA VAL A 138 7.64 6.89 17.22
C VAL A 138 7.35 6.36 15.82
N LEU A 139 6.46 7.00 15.07
CA LEU A 139 6.34 6.75 13.63
C LEU A 139 7.28 7.71 12.90
N ALA A 140 8.29 7.18 12.21
CA ALA A 140 9.28 7.98 11.48
C ALA A 140 9.12 7.79 9.97
N THR A 141 9.15 8.89 9.22
CA THR A 141 9.17 8.83 7.75
C THR A 141 10.61 8.79 7.26
N VAL A 142 11.07 7.62 6.83
CA VAL A 142 12.42 7.36 6.29
C VAL A 142 12.35 7.19 4.77
N ASP A 143 13.50 7.02 4.10
CA ASP A 143 13.52 6.56 2.72
C ASP A 143 13.58 5.02 2.66
N ARG A 144 12.62 4.40 1.97
CA ARG A 144 12.51 2.92 1.88
C ARG A 144 13.76 2.28 1.28
N SER A 145 14.42 2.93 0.32
CA SER A 145 15.59 2.38 -0.37
C SER A 145 16.82 2.24 0.53
N ARG A 146 16.78 2.86 1.72
CA ARG A 146 17.86 2.78 2.72
C ARG A 146 17.60 1.72 3.78
N LEU A 147 16.48 1.02 3.72
CA LEU A 147 16.12 -0.04 4.67
C LEU A 147 16.59 -1.41 4.13
N PRO A 148 17.55 -2.08 4.80
CA PRO A 148 18.22 -3.26 4.24
C PRO A 148 17.31 -4.42 3.86
N TRP A 149 16.22 -4.63 4.61
CA TRP A 149 15.30 -5.76 4.40
C TRP A 149 14.43 -5.63 3.16
N HIS A 150 14.37 -4.45 2.53
CA HIS A 150 13.72 -4.28 1.23
C HIS A 150 14.60 -4.70 0.06
N GLY A 151 15.91 -4.87 0.26
CA GLY A 151 16.85 -5.29 -0.79
C GLY A 151 16.95 -4.33 -1.98
N LEU A 152 16.64 -3.05 -1.76
CA LEU A 152 16.70 -2.00 -2.76
C LEU A 152 18.09 -1.36 -2.78
N GLU A 153 18.54 -0.93 -3.96
CA GLU A 153 19.71 -0.07 -4.06
C GLU A 153 19.39 1.33 -3.50
N PRO A 154 20.28 1.92 -2.68
CA PRO A 154 20.03 3.22 -2.07
C PRO A 154 19.77 4.35 -3.09
N GLY A 155 18.55 4.89 -3.08
CA GLY A 155 18.07 5.90 -4.01
C GLY A 155 18.32 7.35 -3.58
N PHE A 156 17.68 8.28 -4.31
CA PHE A 156 17.86 9.74 -4.17
C PHE A 156 17.09 10.41 -3.03
N GLY A 157 16.43 9.66 -2.14
CA GLY A 157 15.66 10.29 -1.06
C GLY A 157 14.24 10.67 -1.47
N MET A 158 13.60 9.86 -2.33
CA MET A 158 12.33 10.16 -2.97
C MET A 158 11.26 9.09 -2.73
N ASP A 159 11.53 8.09 -1.89
CA ASP A 159 10.61 7.01 -1.55
C ASP A 159 10.20 7.09 -0.06
N PRO A 160 9.35 8.06 0.32
CA PRO A 160 8.95 8.25 1.70
C PRO A 160 8.21 7.03 2.25
N TYR A 161 8.65 6.56 3.41
CA TYR A 161 8.16 5.33 4.00
C TYR A 161 8.06 5.45 5.51
N VAL A 162 6.86 5.21 6.06
CA VAL A 162 6.61 5.34 7.51
C VAL A 162 6.96 4.02 8.18
N VAL A 163 7.90 4.00 9.12
CA VAL A 163 8.20 2.86 10.00
C VAL A 163 7.92 3.21 11.46
N ALA A 164 7.74 2.22 12.34
CA ALA A 164 7.64 2.47 13.78
C ALA A 164 8.98 2.17 14.46
N VAL A 165 9.50 3.11 15.23
CA VAL A 165 10.60 2.87 16.17
C VAL A 165 9.99 2.25 17.43
N ALA A 166 10.22 0.95 17.59
CA ALA A 166 9.70 0.12 18.67
C ALA A 166 10.60 0.11 19.90
N GLY A 167 11.86 0.56 19.78
CA GLY A 167 12.82 0.57 20.89
C GLY A 167 14.17 1.17 20.49
N ILE A 168 14.95 1.56 21.49
CA ILE A 168 16.33 2.01 21.35
C ILE A 168 17.14 1.42 22.50
N ASP A 169 18.19 0.68 22.19
CA ASP A 169 19.12 0.09 23.15
C ASP A 169 20.56 0.41 22.77
N GLY A 170 21.18 1.35 23.50
CA GLY A 170 22.52 1.85 23.17
C GLY A 170 22.59 2.42 21.76
N ASP A 171 23.35 1.77 20.88
CA ASP A 171 23.53 2.14 19.47
C ASP A 171 22.59 1.38 18.52
N THR A 172 21.62 0.63 19.05
CA THR A 172 20.65 -0.13 18.24
C THR A 172 19.28 0.54 18.27
N VAL A 173 18.69 0.73 17.10
CA VAL A 173 17.29 1.11 16.90
C VAL A 173 16.50 -0.11 16.46
N TYR A 174 15.47 -0.46 17.22
CA TYR A 174 14.52 -1.50 16.85
C TYR A 174 13.36 -0.89 16.05
N VAL A 175 13.16 -1.39 14.83
CA VAL A 175 12.18 -0.91 13.87
C VAL A 175 11.13 -1.98 13.63
N ASP A 176 9.87 -1.62 13.85
CA ASP A 176 8.71 -2.41 13.41
C ASP A 176 8.28 -1.96 12.00
N ASP A 177 8.13 -2.95 11.13
CA ASP A 177 7.74 -2.84 9.73
C ASP A 177 6.91 -4.08 9.31
N SER A 178 7.45 -4.94 8.44
CA SER A 178 6.92 -6.26 8.08
C SER A 178 7.30 -7.34 9.11
N GLY A 179 8.14 -6.96 10.06
CA GLY A 179 8.59 -7.70 11.22
C GLY A 179 9.39 -6.78 12.12
N LEU A 180 10.08 -7.36 13.12
CA LEU A 180 11.02 -6.62 13.96
C LEU A 180 12.42 -6.66 13.36
N TYR A 181 13.00 -5.49 13.10
CA TYR A 181 14.34 -5.31 12.56
C TYR A 181 15.21 -4.50 13.51
N ALA A 182 16.52 -4.73 13.47
CA ALA A 182 17.51 -3.97 14.21
C ALA A 182 18.41 -3.20 13.23
N LEU A 183 18.62 -1.92 13.48
CA LEU A 183 19.56 -1.05 12.76
C LEU A 183 20.51 -0.40 13.76
N SER A 184 21.72 -0.04 13.32
CA SER A 184 22.51 0.91 14.09
C SER A 184 21.81 2.28 14.10
N VAL A 185 22.07 3.12 15.09
CA VAL A 185 21.59 4.52 15.10
C VAL A 185 22.10 5.26 13.87
N GLU A 186 23.31 4.96 13.41
CA GLU A 186 23.88 5.52 12.18
C GLU A 186 23.06 5.15 10.95
N ASP A 187 22.77 3.86 10.75
CA ASP A 187 22.00 3.37 9.59
C ASP A 187 20.57 3.92 9.59
N PHE A 188 19.91 3.93 10.75
CA PHE A 188 18.58 4.52 10.89
C PHE A 188 18.60 6.01 10.54
N ASN A 189 19.56 6.77 11.07
CA ASN A 189 19.70 8.19 10.76
C ASN A 189 20.05 8.42 9.29
N GLY A 190 20.79 7.52 8.66
CA GLY A 190 21.07 7.54 7.22
C GLY A 190 19.78 7.39 6.40
N ALA A 191 18.94 6.41 6.74
CA ALA A 191 17.63 6.22 6.11
C ALA A 191 16.68 7.40 6.33
N TRP A 192 16.66 7.96 7.53
CA TRP A 192 15.84 9.11 7.89
C TRP A 192 16.30 10.40 7.19
N SER A 193 17.61 10.60 7.06
CA SER A 193 18.21 11.76 6.39
C SER A 193 18.08 11.71 4.87
N ALA A 194 18.01 10.50 4.30
CA ALA A 194 17.89 10.33 2.86
C ALA A 194 16.61 10.99 2.34
N TYR A 195 15.47 10.87 3.03
CA TYR A 195 14.23 11.56 2.67
C TYR A 195 14.25 13.05 3.07
N ARG A 196 15.02 13.86 2.35
CA ARG A 196 15.27 15.28 2.66
C ARG A 196 14.00 16.12 2.77
N LYS A 197 13.02 15.88 1.90
CA LYS A 197 11.74 16.62 1.89
C LYS A 197 10.95 16.43 3.18
N GLY A 198 11.08 15.27 3.81
CA GLY A 198 10.43 14.99 5.09
C GLY A 198 11.05 15.71 6.27
N ARG A 199 12.26 16.30 6.13
CA ARG A 199 12.97 16.98 7.23
C ARG A 199 12.92 16.19 8.54
N HIS A 200 13.31 14.92 8.49
CA HIS A 200 13.28 14.03 9.65
C HIS A 200 11.90 14.02 10.33
N HIS A 201 10.84 13.89 9.54
CA HIS A 201 9.47 13.85 10.05
C HIS A 201 9.29 12.65 10.97
N ALA A 202 8.73 12.90 12.14
CA ALA A 202 8.37 11.88 13.11
C ALA A 202 7.13 12.27 13.92
N LEU A 203 6.28 11.28 14.19
CA LEU A 203 5.14 11.38 15.09
C LEU A 203 5.48 10.64 16.38
N VAL A 204 5.72 11.37 17.45
CA VAL A 204 5.92 10.79 18.77
C VAL A 204 4.55 10.53 19.39
N ILE A 205 4.23 9.26 19.61
CA ILE A 205 2.91 8.84 20.08
C ILE A 205 2.84 9.05 21.60
N GLY A 206 1.96 9.95 22.03
CA GLY A 206 1.64 10.21 23.43
C GLY A 206 0.40 9.43 23.88
N GLU A 207 -0.18 9.84 25.00
CA GLU A 207 -1.31 9.15 25.64
C GLU A 207 -2.61 9.27 24.82
N ALA A 208 -3.43 8.22 24.87
CA ALA A 208 -4.79 8.21 24.34
C ALA A 208 -5.77 8.84 25.34
N GLY A 209 -6.59 9.78 24.85
CA GLY A 209 -7.67 10.38 25.61
C GLY A 209 -8.98 9.59 25.55
N GLN A 210 -10.04 10.15 26.15
CA GLN A 210 -11.39 9.61 26.00
C GLN A 210 -11.88 9.83 24.56
N VAL A 211 -12.55 8.81 23.99
CA VAL A 211 -13.04 8.80 22.61
C VAL A 211 -14.53 8.45 22.58
N ASP A 212 -15.31 9.26 21.88
CA ASP A 212 -16.64 8.87 21.40
C ASP A 212 -16.46 8.04 20.13
N LEU A 213 -16.29 6.73 20.33
CA LEU A 213 -15.95 5.81 19.23
C LEU A 213 -17.04 5.76 18.16
N PRO A 214 -18.36 5.66 18.48
CA PRO A 214 -19.41 5.76 17.47
C PRO A 214 -19.33 7.02 16.61
N ARG A 215 -19.06 8.19 17.21
CA ARG A 215 -18.90 9.44 16.46
C ARG A 215 -17.65 9.42 15.58
N ALA A 216 -16.53 8.92 16.10
CA ALA A 216 -15.29 8.80 15.35
C ALA A 216 -15.44 7.88 14.12
N ILE A 217 -16.12 6.74 14.28
CA ILE A 217 -16.43 5.80 13.20
C ILE A 217 -17.32 6.47 12.15
N ARG A 218 -18.41 7.14 12.56
CA ARG A 218 -19.31 7.84 11.63
C ARG A 218 -18.56 8.89 10.80
N SER A 219 -17.75 9.72 11.45
CA SER A 219 -16.93 10.73 10.77
C SER A 219 -15.91 10.12 9.80
N ALA A 220 -15.36 8.94 10.11
CA ALA A 220 -14.46 8.23 9.21
C ALA A 220 -15.20 7.68 7.98
N ILE A 221 -16.39 7.08 8.18
CA ILE A 221 -17.24 6.59 7.09
C ILE A 221 -17.68 7.75 6.18
N GLU A 222 -18.11 8.88 6.75
CA GLU A 222 -18.47 10.10 6.01
C GLU A 222 -17.32 10.57 5.12
N MET A 223 -16.09 10.65 5.66
CA MET A 223 -14.90 10.99 4.88
C MET A 223 -14.64 9.99 3.75
N THR A 224 -14.76 8.68 3.99
CA THR A 224 -14.60 7.67 2.94
C THR A 224 -15.63 7.88 1.82
N VAL A 225 -16.91 8.07 2.18
CA VAL A 225 -18.00 8.30 1.21
C VAL A 225 -17.74 9.58 0.40
N ASP A 226 -17.37 10.67 1.06
CA ASP A 226 -17.09 11.96 0.42
C ASP A 226 -15.92 11.84 -0.57
N HIS A 227 -14.83 11.16 -0.19
CA HIS A 227 -13.67 10.98 -1.07
C HIS A 227 -13.88 9.96 -2.21
N LEU A 228 -14.82 9.03 -2.08
CA LEU A 228 -15.19 8.12 -3.18
C LEU A 228 -16.12 8.79 -4.19
N THR A 229 -17.01 9.67 -3.72
CA THR A 229 -18.10 10.24 -4.56
C THR A 229 -17.88 11.68 -5.00
N GLY A 230 -17.07 12.44 -4.27
CA GLY A 230 -16.84 13.86 -4.46
C GLY A 230 -15.38 14.22 -4.80
N PRO A 231 -15.08 15.52 -4.91
CA PRO A 231 -13.71 15.99 -5.11
C PRO A 231 -12.85 15.72 -3.87
N VAL A 232 -11.58 15.33 -4.09
CA VAL A 232 -10.60 15.06 -3.02
C VAL A 232 -9.62 16.22 -2.86
N LEU A 233 -9.17 16.81 -3.97
CA LEU A 233 -8.20 17.90 -4.03
C LEU A 233 -8.85 19.26 -4.35
N GLY A 234 -10.09 19.26 -4.83
CA GLY A 234 -10.82 20.47 -5.22
C GLY A 234 -10.28 21.11 -6.50
N ASN A 235 -9.74 20.33 -7.43
CA ASN A 235 -9.17 20.83 -8.69
C ASN A 235 -9.28 19.81 -9.83
N SER A 236 -8.75 20.14 -11.02
CA SER A 236 -8.89 19.31 -12.22
C SER A 236 -8.28 17.90 -12.09
N PHE A 237 -7.45 17.65 -11.08
CA PHE A 237 -6.86 16.34 -10.81
C PHE A 237 -7.84 15.37 -10.14
N ASP A 238 -9.00 15.83 -9.66
CA ASP A 238 -10.06 15.02 -9.03
C ASP A 238 -10.63 13.94 -9.94
N VAL A 239 -10.53 14.09 -11.27
CA VAL A 239 -10.96 13.06 -12.23
C VAL A 239 -10.22 11.72 -12.07
N ASN A 240 -9.10 11.73 -11.36
CA ASN A 240 -8.29 10.55 -11.07
C ASN A 240 -8.71 9.84 -9.79
N PHE A 241 -9.61 10.41 -8.98
CA PHE A 241 -9.93 9.93 -7.63
C PHE A 241 -11.32 9.29 -7.54
N GLY A 242 -11.48 8.43 -6.52
CA GLY A 242 -12.74 7.79 -6.18
C GLY A 242 -13.36 7.04 -7.36
N PHE A 243 -14.68 7.08 -7.43
CA PHE A 243 -15.44 6.46 -8.52
C PHE A 243 -15.15 7.08 -9.89
N SER A 244 -14.81 8.38 -9.95
CA SER A 244 -14.36 9.00 -11.20
C SER A 244 -13.05 8.37 -11.70
N GLY A 245 -12.10 8.13 -10.78
CA GLY A 245 -10.84 7.47 -11.08
C GLY A 245 -11.02 6.03 -11.56
N MET A 246 -11.91 5.27 -10.91
CA MET A 246 -12.24 3.90 -11.32
C MET A 246 -12.88 3.87 -12.72
N ALA A 247 -13.88 4.73 -12.97
CA ALA A 247 -14.52 4.84 -14.27
C ALA A 247 -13.52 5.26 -15.37
N LYS A 248 -12.61 6.19 -15.06
CA LYS A 248 -11.53 6.58 -15.95
C LYS A 248 -10.58 5.41 -16.24
N PHE A 249 -10.23 4.62 -15.23
CA PHE A 249 -9.37 3.46 -15.39
C PHE A 249 -9.99 2.41 -16.31
N ALA A 250 -11.25 2.02 -16.06
CA ALA A 250 -12.00 1.11 -16.93
C ALA A 250 -12.10 1.64 -18.38
N ALA A 251 -12.44 2.92 -18.55
CA ALA A 251 -12.53 3.54 -19.86
C ALA A 251 -11.19 3.52 -20.62
N GLN A 252 -10.07 3.76 -19.94
CA GLN A 252 -8.75 3.73 -20.57
C GLN A 252 -8.26 2.32 -20.85
N LEU A 253 -8.60 1.32 -20.02
CA LEU A 253 -8.37 -0.10 -20.32
C LEU A 253 -9.07 -0.49 -21.64
N ARG A 254 -10.31 -0.05 -21.81
CA ARG A 254 -11.15 -0.37 -22.98
C ARG A 254 -10.79 0.43 -24.25
N ASP A 255 -10.10 1.55 -24.11
CA ASP A 255 -9.80 2.44 -25.25
C ASP A 255 -8.65 1.90 -26.12
N THR A 256 -9.00 1.45 -27.32
CA THR A 256 -8.06 0.96 -28.33
C THR A 256 -7.58 2.03 -29.32
N ARG A 257 -8.16 3.23 -29.26
CA ARG A 257 -8.03 4.26 -30.30
C ARG A 257 -7.19 5.44 -29.85
N LYS A 258 -7.46 5.98 -28.67
CA LYS A 258 -6.83 7.22 -28.20
C LYS A 258 -5.44 6.96 -27.62
N LYS A 259 -4.62 8.00 -27.63
CA LYS A 259 -3.23 7.97 -27.11
C LYS A 259 -3.14 7.60 -25.63
N ASP A 260 -4.18 7.90 -24.84
CA ASP A 260 -4.25 7.63 -23.41
C ASP A 260 -4.88 6.27 -23.08
N GLY A 261 -5.34 5.54 -24.09
CA GLY A 261 -5.83 4.18 -23.97
C GLY A 261 -4.70 3.17 -23.74
N TRP A 262 -5.01 2.10 -23.01
CA TRP A 262 -4.04 1.08 -22.61
C TRP A 262 -3.44 0.34 -23.81
N ALA A 263 -4.23 0.10 -24.87
CA ALA A 263 -3.70 -0.50 -26.10
C ALA A 263 -2.59 0.35 -26.76
N LYS A 264 -2.56 1.67 -26.55
CA LYS A 264 -1.51 2.55 -27.06
C LYS A 264 -0.35 2.69 -26.07
N ARG A 265 -0.64 2.86 -24.78
CA ARG A 265 0.37 3.06 -23.73
C ARG A 265 1.13 1.79 -23.37
N PHE A 266 0.38 0.71 -23.25
CA PHE A 266 0.82 -0.58 -22.74
C PHE A 266 0.72 -1.68 -23.82
N GLY A 267 0.61 -1.30 -25.10
CA GLY A 267 0.46 -2.23 -26.22
C GLY A 267 1.76 -2.92 -26.64
N ALA A 268 2.90 -2.27 -26.40
CA ALA A 268 4.22 -2.84 -26.67
C ALA A 268 4.66 -3.75 -25.50
N PRO A 269 5.45 -4.82 -25.75
CA PRO A 269 5.78 -5.82 -24.72
C PRO A 269 6.40 -5.23 -23.45
N VAL A 270 7.27 -4.23 -23.62
CA VAL A 270 7.99 -3.56 -22.54
C VAL A 270 7.02 -2.80 -21.62
N PRO A 271 6.29 -1.77 -22.10
CA PRO A 271 5.22 -1.16 -21.34
C PRO A 271 4.19 -2.15 -20.79
N PHE A 272 3.75 -3.14 -21.58
CA PHE A 272 2.77 -4.14 -21.14
C PHE A 272 3.18 -4.80 -19.83
N ALA A 273 4.40 -5.35 -19.78
CA ALA A 273 4.87 -6.05 -18.60
C ALA A 273 4.99 -5.12 -17.37
N HIS A 274 5.45 -3.89 -17.57
CA HIS A 274 5.47 -2.87 -16.51
C HIS A 274 4.07 -2.54 -15.99
N GLY A 275 3.10 -2.31 -16.89
CA GLY A 275 1.72 -2.01 -16.53
C GLY A 275 1.08 -3.16 -15.73
N MET A 276 1.24 -4.40 -16.20
CA MET A 276 0.72 -5.59 -15.51
C MET A 276 1.34 -5.80 -14.12
N ARG A 277 2.68 -5.70 -14.01
CA ARG A 277 3.38 -5.78 -12.71
C ARG A 277 2.89 -4.69 -11.75
N ARG A 278 2.76 -3.45 -12.23
CA ARG A 278 2.27 -2.32 -11.43
C ARG A 278 0.82 -2.48 -11.00
N ILE A 279 -0.06 -3.06 -11.81
CA ILE A 279 -1.43 -3.39 -11.38
C ILE A 279 -1.39 -4.30 -10.17
N TYR A 280 -0.64 -5.41 -10.24
CA TYR A 280 -0.52 -6.34 -9.13
C TYR A 280 0.03 -5.64 -7.89
N GLU A 281 1.11 -4.89 -8.02
CA GLU A 281 1.73 -4.20 -6.88
C GLU A 281 0.80 -3.17 -6.24
N CYS A 282 0.15 -2.32 -7.02
CA CYS A 282 -0.72 -1.28 -6.49
C CYS A 282 -2.03 -1.80 -5.88
N LEU A 283 -2.45 -3.03 -6.22
CA LEU A 283 -3.69 -3.64 -5.71
C LEU A 283 -3.46 -4.68 -4.61
N GLU A 284 -2.21 -5.12 -4.41
CA GLU A 284 -1.87 -6.17 -3.45
C GLU A 284 -0.78 -5.80 -2.44
N LEU A 285 0.12 -4.86 -2.75
CA LEU A 285 1.37 -4.66 -2.00
C LEU A 285 1.67 -3.21 -1.61
N GLU A 286 1.58 -2.29 -2.57
CA GLU A 286 1.99 -0.89 -2.41
C GLU A 286 0.78 0.03 -2.41
N TYR A 287 0.77 0.99 -1.48
CA TYR A 287 -0.33 1.96 -1.32
C TYR A 287 -1.70 1.30 -1.07
N THR A 288 -1.67 0.08 -0.53
CA THR A 288 -2.84 -0.75 -0.28
C THR A 288 -2.53 -1.94 0.65
N ALA A 289 -3.56 -2.72 0.98
CA ALA A 289 -3.48 -4.11 1.42
C ALA A 289 -4.13 -5.04 0.36
N PRO A 290 -3.88 -6.36 0.38
CA PRO A 290 -4.48 -7.31 -0.56
C PRO A 290 -5.98 -7.12 -0.78
N GLY A 291 -6.39 -7.19 -2.06
CA GLY A 291 -7.76 -6.87 -2.46
C GLY A 291 -8.05 -5.36 -2.41
N ALA A 292 -7.07 -4.53 -2.76
CA ALA A 292 -7.22 -3.08 -2.85
C ALA A 292 -7.71 -2.43 -1.53
N THR A 293 -7.28 -2.95 -0.37
CA THR A 293 -7.68 -2.53 1.00
C THR A 293 -9.16 -2.80 1.36
N ARG A 294 -10.00 -3.24 0.41
CA ARG A 294 -11.43 -3.46 0.64
C ARG A 294 -11.73 -4.53 1.71
N PRO A 295 -11.02 -5.67 1.78
CA PRO A 295 -11.25 -6.64 2.85
C PRO A 295 -11.00 -6.06 4.26
N VAL A 296 -9.99 -5.21 4.40
CA VAL A 296 -9.67 -4.55 5.68
C VAL A 296 -10.75 -3.54 6.06
N TYR A 297 -11.25 -2.78 5.09
CA TYR A 297 -12.35 -1.85 5.32
C TYR A 297 -13.68 -2.56 5.61
N ALA A 298 -13.94 -3.70 4.97
CA ALA A 298 -15.11 -4.51 5.29
C ALA A 298 -15.05 -5.07 6.72
N ASP A 299 -13.86 -5.46 7.21
CA ASP A 299 -13.69 -5.89 8.60
C ASP A 299 -13.94 -4.72 9.57
N PHE A 300 -13.51 -3.50 9.22
CA PHE A 300 -13.85 -2.29 9.98
C PHE A 300 -15.36 -2.06 10.05
N LEU A 301 -16.06 -2.12 8.92
CA LEU A 301 -17.51 -1.92 8.87
C LEU A 301 -18.25 -3.01 9.68
N ALA A 302 -17.78 -4.25 9.62
CA ALA A 302 -18.34 -5.35 10.42
C ALA A 302 -18.10 -5.14 11.93
N GLU A 303 -16.92 -4.67 12.33
CA GLU A 303 -16.63 -4.30 13.72
C GLU A 303 -17.46 -3.09 14.20
N ALA A 304 -17.79 -2.18 13.29
CA ALA A 304 -18.61 -0.99 13.56
C ALA A 304 -20.11 -1.27 13.58
N ALA A 305 -20.59 -2.32 12.92
CA ALA A 305 -22.01 -2.63 12.78
C ALA A 305 -22.76 -2.73 14.13
N PRO A 306 -22.22 -3.38 15.19
CA PRO A 306 -22.87 -3.41 16.50
C PRO A 306 -23.07 -2.03 17.15
N LEU A 307 -22.30 -1.02 16.74
CA LEU A 307 -22.35 0.33 17.30
C LEU A 307 -23.24 1.28 16.48
N LEU A 308 -23.30 1.10 15.16
CA LEU A 308 -23.93 2.05 14.23
C LEU A 308 -25.09 1.47 13.42
N GLY A 309 -25.22 0.14 13.33
CA GLY A 309 -26.35 -0.57 12.72
C GLY A 309 -25.98 -1.55 11.60
N ASP A 310 -26.90 -2.46 11.30
CA ASP A 310 -26.68 -3.64 10.43
C ASP A 310 -26.38 -3.31 8.96
N HIS A 311 -26.79 -2.14 8.46
CA HIS A 311 -26.44 -1.67 7.12
C HIS A 311 -24.92 -1.67 6.84
N LEU A 312 -24.08 -1.53 7.88
CA LEU A 312 -22.63 -1.65 7.75
C LEU A 312 -22.19 -3.09 7.44
N THR A 313 -22.93 -4.10 7.90
CA THR A 313 -22.66 -5.51 7.56
C THR A 313 -22.96 -5.79 6.09
N ASP A 314 -24.06 -5.23 5.58
CA ASP A 314 -24.42 -5.36 4.17
C ASP A 314 -23.39 -4.66 3.27
N ALA A 315 -23.00 -3.42 3.61
CA ALA A 315 -21.92 -2.71 2.92
C ALA A 315 -20.57 -3.47 3.01
N ALA A 316 -20.25 -4.05 4.17
CA ALA A 316 -19.06 -4.87 4.33
C ALA A 316 -19.05 -6.08 3.39
N ALA A 317 -20.18 -6.75 3.18
CA ALA A 317 -20.27 -7.88 2.26
C ALA A 317 -19.94 -7.48 0.82
N LEU A 318 -20.49 -6.36 0.35
CA LEU A 318 -20.22 -5.81 -0.99
C LEU A 318 -18.74 -5.41 -1.15
N PHE A 319 -18.13 -4.79 -0.12
CA PHE A 319 -16.70 -4.49 -0.17
C PHE A 319 -15.82 -5.75 -0.14
N ARG A 320 -16.19 -6.81 0.59
CA ARG A 320 -15.44 -8.08 0.52
C ARG A 320 -15.49 -8.67 -0.89
N GLU A 321 -16.66 -8.61 -1.53
CA GLU A 321 -16.82 -9.09 -2.90
C GLU A 321 -15.99 -8.24 -3.88
N SER A 322 -16.04 -6.91 -3.77
CA SER A 322 -15.18 -6.02 -4.56
C SER A 322 -13.70 -6.33 -4.34
N GLY A 323 -13.28 -6.55 -3.09
CA GLY A 323 -11.90 -6.92 -2.76
C GLY A 323 -11.46 -8.22 -3.42
N ALA A 324 -12.32 -9.24 -3.47
CA ALA A 324 -12.03 -10.49 -4.17
C ALA A 324 -11.86 -10.27 -5.68
N ARG A 325 -12.69 -9.41 -6.29
CA ARG A 325 -12.58 -9.04 -7.72
C ARG A 325 -11.31 -8.22 -8.01
N TRP A 326 -10.93 -7.30 -7.13
CA TRP A 326 -9.65 -6.60 -7.22
C TRP A 326 -8.45 -7.54 -7.15
N SER A 327 -8.47 -8.52 -6.25
CA SER A 327 -7.44 -9.57 -6.22
C SER A 327 -7.45 -10.45 -7.46
N ALA A 328 -8.62 -10.73 -8.04
CA ALA A 328 -8.71 -11.45 -9.30
C ALA A 328 -8.09 -10.66 -10.47
N LEU A 329 -8.32 -9.33 -10.53
CA LEU A 329 -7.66 -8.45 -11.50
C LEU A 329 -6.14 -8.45 -11.33
N ALA A 330 -5.65 -8.34 -10.10
CA ALA A 330 -4.24 -8.37 -9.79
C ALA A 330 -3.60 -9.71 -10.19
N ALA A 331 -4.28 -10.84 -9.93
CA ALA A 331 -3.85 -12.16 -10.33
C ALA A 331 -3.84 -12.33 -11.85
N LEU A 332 -4.86 -11.83 -12.55
CA LEU A 332 -4.93 -11.82 -14.01
C LEU A 332 -3.74 -11.06 -14.61
N ALA A 333 -3.44 -9.87 -14.08
CA ALA A 333 -2.28 -9.08 -14.51
C ALA A 333 -0.97 -9.84 -14.25
N LEU A 334 -0.76 -10.39 -13.06
CA LEU A 334 0.48 -11.12 -12.74
C LEU A 334 0.67 -12.37 -13.62
N ASN A 335 -0.39 -13.13 -13.86
CA ASN A 335 -0.34 -14.34 -14.70
C ASN A 335 -0.01 -14.02 -16.16
N SER A 336 -0.37 -12.83 -16.66
CA SER A 336 -0.04 -12.39 -18.02
C SER A 336 1.45 -12.12 -18.24
N VAL A 337 2.25 -12.05 -17.17
CA VAL A 337 3.69 -11.74 -17.20
C VAL A 337 4.56 -12.78 -16.47
N SER A 338 3.97 -13.83 -15.90
CA SER A 338 4.64 -14.71 -14.92
C SER A 338 5.78 -15.58 -15.47
N GLU A 339 5.87 -15.74 -16.78
CA GLU A 339 6.89 -16.55 -17.46
C GLU A 339 8.10 -15.75 -17.93
N LEU A 340 8.11 -14.42 -17.76
CA LEU A 340 9.13 -13.57 -18.36
C LEU A 340 10.27 -13.22 -17.37
N PRO A 341 11.55 -13.54 -17.68
CA PRO A 341 12.73 -12.97 -17.01
C PRO A 341 12.82 -11.44 -17.18
N TYR A 342 12.00 -10.92 -18.08
CA TYR A 342 11.85 -9.53 -18.46
C TYR A 342 11.45 -8.62 -17.29
N ALA A 343 10.54 -9.07 -16.42
CA ALA A 343 10.01 -8.25 -15.32
C ALA A 343 11.12 -7.80 -14.36
N ASP A 344 12.06 -8.69 -14.05
CA ASP A 344 13.19 -8.44 -13.16
C ASP A 344 14.17 -7.42 -13.77
N LEU A 345 14.44 -7.52 -15.09
CA LEU A 345 15.32 -6.59 -15.80
C LEU A 345 14.67 -5.22 -16.02
N ALA A 346 13.35 -5.19 -16.20
CA ALA A 346 12.54 -3.98 -16.32
C ALA A 346 12.51 -3.21 -15.00
N GLU A 347 12.34 -3.93 -13.90
CA GLU A 347 12.49 -3.44 -12.54
C GLU A 347 13.91 -2.94 -12.27
N GLU A 348 14.94 -3.69 -12.67
CA GLU A 348 16.34 -3.26 -12.54
C GLU A 348 16.60 -1.96 -13.31
N ARG A 349 16.07 -1.83 -14.54
CA ARG A 349 16.17 -0.60 -15.31
C ARG A 349 15.47 0.56 -14.62
N LEU A 350 14.22 0.35 -14.19
CA LEU A 350 13.43 1.38 -13.49
C LEU A 350 14.12 1.80 -12.18
N ALA A 351 14.69 0.84 -11.46
CA ALA A 351 15.50 1.07 -10.29
C ALA A 351 16.71 1.94 -10.62
N LEU A 352 17.47 1.65 -11.68
CA LEU A 352 18.58 2.50 -12.13
C LEU A 352 18.13 3.93 -12.51
N MET A 353 16.97 4.07 -13.14
CA MET A 353 16.43 5.39 -13.49
C MET A 353 16.08 6.21 -12.25
N PHE A 354 15.48 5.58 -11.24
CA PHE A 354 15.12 6.23 -9.98
C PHE A 354 16.26 6.33 -8.97
N SER A 355 17.33 5.54 -9.10
CA SER A 355 18.44 5.51 -8.15
C SER A 355 19.67 6.30 -8.63
N ARG A 356 19.90 6.36 -9.95
CA ARG A 356 21.12 6.95 -10.55
C ARG A 356 20.84 7.97 -11.67
N GLY A 357 19.61 8.11 -12.15
CA GLY A 357 19.23 9.18 -13.08
C GLY A 357 20.13 9.21 -14.33
N ARG A 358 20.68 10.37 -14.71
CA ARG A 358 21.58 10.48 -15.89
C ARG A 358 22.88 9.70 -15.73
N GLU A 359 23.34 9.44 -14.51
CA GLU A 359 24.61 8.74 -14.28
C GLU A 359 24.54 7.23 -14.54
N ALA A 360 23.34 6.67 -14.68
CA ALA A 360 23.13 5.30 -15.13
C ALA A 360 22.75 5.22 -16.61
N GLU A 361 22.89 6.30 -17.40
CA GLU A 361 22.53 6.27 -18.82
C GLU A 361 23.17 5.10 -19.60
N PRO A 362 24.46 4.75 -19.40
CA PRO A 362 25.07 3.60 -20.06
C PRO A 362 24.43 2.26 -19.66
N GLU A 363 24.20 2.03 -18.36
CA GLU A 363 23.63 0.79 -17.83
C GLU A 363 22.13 0.66 -18.15
N ILE A 364 21.39 1.78 -18.09
CA ILE A 364 20.00 1.85 -18.55
C ILE A 364 19.95 1.52 -20.04
N ARG A 365 20.88 2.01 -20.85
CA ARG A 365 20.95 1.70 -22.29
C ARG A 365 21.26 0.22 -22.53
N GLU A 366 22.18 -0.37 -21.78
CA GLU A 366 22.50 -1.80 -21.86
C GLU A 366 21.31 -2.68 -21.44
N LEU A 367 20.67 -2.37 -20.31
CA LEU A 367 19.46 -3.06 -19.86
C LEU A 367 18.32 -2.88 -20.85
N THR A 368 18.16 -1.70 -21.45
CA THR A 368 17.17 -1.46 -22.51
C THR A 368 17.43 -2.37 -23.70
N GLN A 369 18.67 -2.49 -24.16
CA GLN A 369 19.02 -3.39 -25.27
C GLN A 369 18.76 -4.86 -24.93
N ARG A 370 19.07 -5.29 -23.69
CA ARG A 370 18.78 -6.66 -23.22
C ARG A 370 17.29 -6.93 -23.10
N LEU A 371 16.53 -5.95 -22.60
CA LEU A 371 15.07 -6.01 -22.49
C LEU A 371 14.41 -6.07 -23.87
N ASP A 372 14.86 -5.24 -24.81
CA ASP A 372 14.33 -5.23 -26.18
C ASP A 372 14.60 -6.55 -26.89
N ALA A 373 15.79 -7.16 -26.70
CA ALA A 373 16.11 -8.48 -27.23
C ALA A 373 15.22 -9.58 -26.63
N LEU A 374 15.07 -9.63 -25.30
CA LEU A 374 14.22 -10.62 -24.63
C LEU A 374 12.73 -10.44 -24.95
N ALA A 375 12.26 -9.20 -25.10
CA ALA A 375 10.90 -8.90 -25.52
C ALA A 375 10.63 -9.29 -26.97
N ALA A 376 11.60 -9.12 -27.88
CA ALA A 376 11.49 -9.57 -29.26
C ALA A 376 11.43 -11.11 -29.36
N GLU A 377 12.05 -11.83 -28.42
CA GLU A 377 12.06 -13.30 -28.35
C GLU A 377 10.82 -13.90 -27.68
N SER A 378 10.06 -13.11 -26.90
CA SER A 378 8.85 -13.54 -26.20
C SER A 378 7.66 -12.62 -26.51
N PRO A 379 7.01 -12.79 -27.69
CA PRO A 379 5.88 -11.98 -28.06
C PRO A 379 4.64 -12.43 -27.27
N HIS A 380 4.44 -11.83 -26.10
CA HIS A 380 3.09 -11.69 -25.56
C HIS A 380 2.57 -10.34 -26.03
N PRO A 381 1.86 -10.26 -27.18
CA PRO A 381 1.23 -9.03 -27.56
C PRO A 381 0.19 -8.66 -26.49
N ALA A 382 0.05 -7.37 -26.22
CA ALA A 382 -1.10 -6.87 -25.48
C ALA A 382 -2.37 -7.33 -26.22
N ASP A 383 -3.14 -8.21 -25.59
CA ASP A 383 -4.39 -8.70 -26.12
C ASP A 383 -5.49 -7.68 -25.79
N PRO A 384 -6.14 -7.03 -26.79
CA PRO A 384 -7.25 -6.14 -26.55
C PRO A 384 -8.37 -6.80 -25.72
N ASP A 385 -8.56 -8.11 -25.85
CA ASP A 385 -9.56 -8.85 -25.09
C ASP A 385 -9.17 -8.99 -23.61
N LEU A 386 -7.86 -9.08 -23.30
CA LEU A 386 -7.36 -9.02 -21.93
C LEU A 386 -7.69 -7.68 -21.29
N PHE A 387 -7.38 -6.56 -21.95
CA PHE A 387 -7.68 -5.24 -21.39
C PHE A 387 -9.18 -4.98 -21.27
N ALA A 388 -9.98 -5.47 -22.20
CA ALA A 388 -11.44 -5.42 -22.09
C ALA A 388 -11.94 -6.23 -20.88
N GLY A 389 -11.46 -7.46 -20.69
CA GLY A 389 -11.81 -8.28 -19.52
C GLY A 389 -11.36 -7.65 -18.20
N MET A 390 -10.19 -6.99 -18.17
CA MET A 390 -9.75 -6.21 -17.02
C MET A 390 -10.67 -5.01 -16.74
N ALA A 391 -11.13 -4.31 -17.79
CA ALA A 391 -12.07 -3.21 -17.66
C ALA A 391 -13.42 -3.69 -17.08
N ASP A 392 -13.91 -4.85 -17.51
CA ASP A 392 -15.15 -5.44 -17.00
C ASP A 392 -15.04 -5.72 -15.49
N VAL A 393 -13.91 -6.24 -15.01
CA VAL A 393 -13.68 -6.43 -13.57
C VAL A 393 -13.67 -5.09 -12.80
N VAL A 394 -13.11 -4.02 -13.39
CA VAL A 394 -13.14 -2.68 -12.77
C VAL A 394 -14.56 -2.12 -12.70
N ASP A 395 -15.34 -2.25 -13.78
CA ASP A 395 -16.74 -1.80 -13.85
C ASP A 395 -17.62 -2.56 -12.82
N GLU A 396 -17.36 -3.85 -12.65
CA GLU A 396 -17.98 -4.69 -11.62
C GLU A 396 -17.65 -4.24 -10.20
N CYS A 397 -16.37 -3.97 -9.90
CA CYS A 397 -15.97 -3.39 -8.61
C CYS A 397 -16.64 -2.03 -8.38
N LEU A 398 -16.71 -1.19 -9.41
CA LEU A 398 -17.36 0.12 -9.35
C LEU A 398 -18.84 -0.01 -8.99
N ALA A 399 -19.57 -0.94 -9.61
CA ALA A 399 -20.98 -1.17 -9.31
C ALA A 399 -21.20 -1.62 -7.86
N LEU A 400 -20.43 -2.60 -7.40
CA LEU A 400 -20.49 -3.09 -6.00
C LEU A 400 -20.20 -1.97 -4.99
N GLU A 401 -19.18 -1.16 -5.26
CA GLU A 401 -18.77 -0.10 -4.34
C GLU A 401 -19.77 1.07 -4.33
N GLN A 402 -20.42 1.39 -5.45
CA GLN A 402 -21.51 2.37 -5.52
C GLN A 402 -22.73 1.93 -4.70
N GLU A 403 -23.09 0.64 -4.76
CA GLU A 403 -24.16 0.08 -3.95
C GLU A 403 -23.79 0.13 -2.46
N ALA A 404 -22.57 -0.28 -2.11
CA ALA A 404 -22.09 -0.22 -0.73
C ALA A 404 -22.09 1.21 -0.17
N VAL A 405 -21.62 2.19 -0.95
CA VAL A 405 -21.64 3.60 -0.56
C VAL A 405 -23.07 4.14 -0.41
N THR A 406 -24.01 3.68 -1.24
CA THR A 406 -25.42 4.03 -1.06
C THR A 406 -25.91 3.59 0.32
N LEU A 407 -25.62 2.34 0.72
CA LEU A 407 -25.97 1.83 2.05
C LEU A 407 -25.36 2.68 3.16
N LEU A 408 -24.07 3.02 3.06
CA LEU A 408 -23.36 3.88 4.02
C LEU A 408 -23.97 5.29 4.13
N ALA A 409 -24.44 5.86 3.02
CA ALA A 409 -25.03 7.20 2.99
C ALA A 409 -26.47 7.26 3.55
N THR A 410 -27.19 6.13 3.57
CA THR A 410 -28.66 6.14 3.78
C THR A 410 -29.12 6.61 5.18
N ARG A 411 -28.27 6.69 6.23
CA ARG A 411 -28.72 7.12 7.59
C ARG A 411 -27.70 7.95 8.39
N GLY A 412 -27.27 9.06 7.79
CA GLY A 412 -26.68 10.21 8.50
C GLY A 412 -27.68 11.26 9.01
N ARG A 413 -28.99 10.97 9.04
CA ARG A 413 -30.04 11.89 9.56
C ARG A 413 -30.82 11.27 10.70
#